data_AF-A0A7N5JPV3-F1
#
_entry.id   AF-A0A7N5JPV3-F1
#
_cell.length_a   1.000
_cell.length_b   1.000
_cell.length_c   1.000
_cell.angle_alpha   90.00
_cell.angle_beta   90.00
_cell.angle_gamma   90.00
#
_symmetry.space_group_name_H-M   'P 1'
#
loop_
_entity.id
_entity.type
_entity.pdbx_description
1 polymer ?
#
loop_
_entity_poly.entity_id
_entity_poly.type
_entity_poly.pdbx_seq_one_letter_code
_entity_poly.pdbx_strand_id
1 'polypeptide(L)'
;MLWEVKEFCREHHWMTGIHQFLQACGPQKLESMRGCPIKSYVMLVSCLNIWQTRVSNIPNKLVTKGRLMLLSCHHIRSEMESKLDGIRKDILTHVQNECWTRSQQLIAELTDFTEVFQTINSDIHTIARCSQKLNEANEQYNMLEERMEYIRSLHELIRNHFSLFSAENEALDISLLDVWEAFQFEKSQASEFLLSKQHAIVPKLQQLIAAALVELEGLIDKALSGPFMDPAQEQRSTERQLISLERQFQNTASHLSELHHAYATFTGTKGPCPPTPSCDRPLD
;
A
#
# COMPACT_ATOMS: atom_id res chain seq x y z
N MET A 1 -7.79 -16.06 65.39
CA MET A 1 -7.77 -17.14 64.38
C MET A 1 -8.36 -16.69 63.05
N LEU A 2 -9.69 -16.47 62.92
CA LEU A 2 -10.31 -15.97 61.68
C LEU A 2 -9.82 -14.58 61.24
N TRP A 3 -9.38 -13.74 62.18
CA TRP A 3 -8.90 -12.39 61.88
C TRP A 3 -7.63 -12.38 61.00
N GLU A 4 -6.66 -13.26 61.27
CA GLU A 4 -5.40 -13.32 60.49
C GLU A 4 -5.64 -13.79 59.04
N VAL A 5 -6.57 -14.73 58.86
CA VAL A 5 -7.01 -15.18 57.52
C VAL A 5 -7.77 -14.07 56.80
N LYS A 6 -8.67 -13.36 57.50
CA LYS A 6 -9.42 -12.22 56.93
C LYS A 6 -8.48 -11.08 56.51
N GLU A 7 -7.47 -10.77 57.31
CA GLU A 7 -6.47 -9.74 57.01
C GLU A 7 -5.66 -10.13 55.77
N PHE A 8 -5.18 -11.38 55.71
CA PHE A 8 -4.49 -11.91 54.54
C PHE A 8 -5.34 -11.83 53.26
N CYS A 9 -6.62 -12.24 53.33
CA CYS A 9 -7.54 -12.12 52.20
C CYS A 9 -7.80 -10.66 51.80
N ARG A 10 -7.79 -9.72 52.75
CA ARG A 10 -7.94 -8.28 52.48
C ARG A 10 -6.73 -7.73 51.72
N GLU A 11 -5.52 -8.08 52.16
CA GLU A 11 -4.27 -7.70 51.48
C GLU A 11 -4.17 -8.28 50.06
N HIS A 12 -4.79 -9.44 49.82
CA HIS A 12 -4.77 -10.16 48.54
C HIS A 12 -6.04 -9.98 47.68
N HIS A 13 -6.93 -9.04 48.04
CA HIS A 13 -8.22 -8.88 47.34
C HIS A 13 -8.08 -8.59 45.83
N TRP A 14 -6.96 -7.96 45.45
CA TRP A 14 -6.60 -7.62 44.07
C TRP A 14 -6.56 -8.84 43.14
N MET A 15 -6.32 -10.05 43.67
CA MET A 15 -6.37 -11.29 42.90
C MET A 15 -7.73 -11.53 42.25
N THR A 16 -8.82 -11.06 42.88
CA THR A 16 -10.17 -11.20 42.33
C THR A 16 -10.31 -10.41 41.02
N GLY A 17 -9.76 -9.19 40.98
CA GLY A 17 -9.78 -8.36 39.77
C GLY A 17 -8.93 -8.95 38.65
N ILE A 18 -7.75 -9.48 38.97
CA ILE A 18 -6.91 -10.19 38.00
C ILE A 18 -7.65 -11.43 37.48
N HIS A 19 -8.20 -12.26 38.37
CA HIS A 19 -8.94 -13.45 37.97
C HIS A 19 -10.10 -13.12 37.03
N GLN A 20 -10.90 -12.09 37.36
CA GLN A 20 -11.99 -11.61 36.51
C GLN A 20 -11.49 -11.15 35.13
N PHE A 21 -10.37 -10.42 35.09
CA PHE A 21 -9.74 -10.03 33.84
C PHE A 21 -9.31 -11.25 33.02
N LEU A 22 -8.61 -12.22 33.62
CA LEU A 22 -8.14 -13.42 32.91
C LEU A 22 -9.31 -14.26 32.37
N GLN A 23 -10.45 -14.30 33.08
CA GLN A 23 -11.67 -14.96 32.60
C GLN A 23 -12.30 -14.23 31.39
N ALA A 24 -12.19 -12.90 31.35
CA ALA A 24 -12.68 -12.10 30.22
C ALA A 24 -11.69 -12.06 29.04
N CYS A 25 -10.41 -12.36 29.29
CA CYS A 25 -9.36 -12.39 28.28
C CYS A 25 -9.43 -13.71 27.50
N GLY A 26 -10.29 -13.75 26.48
CA GLY A 26 -10.41 -14.88 25.56
C GLY A 26 -9.96 -14.57 24.13
N PRO A 27 -10.00 -15.57 23.23
CA PRO A 27 -9.61 -15.41 21.82
C PRO A 27 -10.36 -14.28 21.12
N GLN A 28 -11.66 -14.12 21.40
CA GLN A 28 -12.47 -13.02 20.84
C GLN A 28 -11.94 -11.63 21.22
N LYS A 29 -11.40 -11.49 22.43
CA LYS A 29 -10.82 -10.23 22.89
C LYS A 29 -9.52 -9.93 22.14
N LEU A 30 -8.67 -10.93 21.94
CA LEU A 30 -7.45 -10.79 21.14
C LEU A 30 -7.78 -10.46 19.69
N GLU A 31 -8.76 -11.15 19.08
CA GLU A 31 -9.21 -10.82 17.72
C GLU A 31 -9.74 -9.39 17.59
N SER A 32 -10.43 -8.87 18.61
CA SER A 32 -10.86 -7.45 18.61
C SER A 32 -9.70 -6.45 18.69
N MET A 33 -8.49 -6.90 19.08
CA MET A 33 -7.30 -6.06 19.15
C MET A 33 -6.51 -6.03 17.85
N ARG A 34 -6.83 -6.88 16.86
CA ARG A 34 -6.14 -6.92 15.57
C ARG A 34 -6.15 -5.54 14.91
N GLY A 35 -4.99 -5.05 14.48
CA GLY A 35 -4.86 -3.72 13.89
C GLY A 35 -4.93 -2.56 14.88
N CYS A 36 -5.01 -2.80 16.19
CA CYS A 36 -4.91 -1.72 17.18
C CYS A 36 -3.52 -1.09 17.19
N PRO A 37 -3.40 0.15 17.69
CA PRO A 37 -2.11 0.78 17.94
C PRO A 37 -1.21 -0.09 18.81
N ILE A 38 0.08 -0.14 18.48
CA ILE A 38 1.09 -0.98 19.15
C ILE A 38 1.15 -0.72 20.66
N LYS A 39 0.93 0.54 21.06
CA LYS A 39 0.83 0.94 22.47
C LYS A 39 -0.20 0.13 23.25
N SER A 40 -1.30 -0.28 22.63
CA SER A 40 -2.33 -1.12 23.26
C SER A 40 -1.79 -2.51 23.62
N TYR A 41 -1.03 -3.13 22.72
CA TYR A 41 -0.36 -4.40 22.99
C TYR A 41 0.72 -4.25 24.07
N VAL A 42 1.55 -3.20 23.99
CA VAL A 42 2.59 -2.93 25.00
C VAL A 42 1.99 -2.77 26.40
N MET A 43 0.89 -2.01 26.52
CA MET A 43 0.19 -1.84 27.81
C MET A 43 -0.31 -3.17 28.36
N LEU A 44 -0.95 -3.99 27.53
CA LEU A 44 -1.47 -5.30 27.93
C LEU A 44 -0.35 -6.22 28.45
N VAL A 45 0.74 -6.34 27.68
CA VAL A 45 1.86 -7.21 28.05
C VAL A 45 2.57 -6.70 29.31
N SER A 46 2.69 -5.38 29.46
CA SER A 46 3.26 -4.76 30.67
C SER A 46 2.40 -5.05 31.91
N CYS A 47 1.08 -4.96 31.81
CA CYS A 47 0.17 -5.33 32.90
C CYS A 47 0.31 -6.80 33.29
N LEU A 48 0.38 -7.71 32.31
CA LEU A 48 0.57 -9.14 32.55
C LEU A 48 1.89 -9.42 33.27
N ASN A 49 2.99 -8.76 32.87
CA ASN A 49 4.28 -8.90 33.53
C ASN A 49 4.24 -8.44 35.00
N ILE A 50 3.60 -7.30 35.27
CA ILE A 50 3.41 -6.79 36.65
C ILE A 50 2.60 -7.79 37.49
N TRP A 51 1.52 -8.34 36.93
CA TRP A 51 0.69 -9.33 37.61
C TRP A 51 1.42 -10.64 37.85
N GLN A 52 2.23 -11.10 36.89
CA GLN A 52 3.07 -12.28 37.04
C GLN A 52 4.01 -12.11 38.24
N THR A 53 4.75 -10.99 38.32
CA THR A 53 5.62 -10.70 39.47
C THR A 53 4.83 -10.66 40.78
N ARG A 54 3.66 -10.03 40.78
CA ARG A 54 2.83 -9.88 41.98
C ARG A 54 2.30 -11.22 42.49
N VAL A 55 1.86 -12.11 41.58
CA VAL A 55 1.38 -13.46 41.92
C VAL A 55 2.53 -14.34 42.40
N SER A 56 3.72 -14.25 41.78
CA SER A 56 4.88 -15.02 42.20
C SER A 56 5.45 -14.61 43.56
N ASN A 57 5.11 -13.41 44.04
CA ASN A 57 5.46 -12.96 45.40
C ASN A 57 4.49 -13.42 46.49
N ILE A 58 3.39 -14.11 46.13
CA ILE A 58 2.44 -14.64 47.12
C ILE A 58 3.13 -15.75 47.95
N PRO A 59 3.04 -15.70 49.29
CA PRO A 59 3.61 -16.73 50.14
C PRO A 59 2.90 -18.07 49.89
N ASN A 60 3.68 -19.15 49.74
CA ASN A 60 3.15 -20.50 49.48
C ASN A 60 2.23 -21.02 50.60
N LYS A 61 2.45 -20.55 51.82
CA LYS A 61 1.67 -20.91 53.00
C LYS A 61 1.60 -19.79 54.01
N LEU A 62 0.48 -19.68 54.70
CA LEU A 62 0.28 -18.83 55.87
C LEU A 62 0.02 -19.73 57.09
N VAL A 63 0.81 -19.57 58.15
CA VAL A 63 0.63 -20.27 59.43
C VAL A 63 0.11 -19.27 60.44
N THR A 64 -1.05 -19.52 61.04
CA THR A 64 -1.62 -18.60 62.03
C THR A 64 -0.79 -18.57 63.32
N LYS A 65 -0.86 -17.48 64.08
CA LYS A 65 -0.24 -17.39 65.42
C LYS A 65 -0.73 -18.55 66.28
N GLY A 66 0.21 -19.25 66.93
CA GLY A 66 -0.08 -20.47 67.69
C GLY A 66 -0.14 -21.77 66.87
N ARG A 67 0.14 -21.74 65.56
CA ARG A 67 0.18 -22.92 64.66
C ARG A 67 -1.13 -23.73 64.60
N LEU A 68 -2.25 -23.09 64.85
CA LEU A 68 -3.57 -23.73 64.89
C LEU A 68 -4.14 -24.01 63.48
N MET A 69 -3.77 -23.21 62.48
CA MET A 69 -4.21 -23.38 61.09
C MET A 69 -3.06 -23.10 60.11
N LEU A 70 -3.08 -23.84 59.00
CA LEU A 70 -2.20 -23.68 57.84
C LEU A 70 -3.06 -23.43 56.60
N LEU A 71 -2.92 -22.26 55.98
CA LEU A 71 -3.52 -21.97 54.69
C LEU A 71 -2.45 -22.22 53.61
N SER A 72 -2.73 -23.12 52.67
CA SER A 72 -1.89 -23.34 51.48
C SER A 72 -2.37 -22.45 50.34
N CYS A 73 -1.50 -21.58 49.84
CA CYS A 73 -1.79 -20.73 48.68
C CYS A 73 -1.25 -21.32 47.37
N HIS A 74 -0.58 -22.48 47.44
CA HIS A 74 0.11 -23.10 46.32
C HIS A 74 -0.80 -23.32 45.11
N HIS A 75 -2.01 -23.88 45.32
CA HIS A 75 -2.93 -24.17 44.23
C HIS A 75 -3.41 -22.91 43.51
N ILE A 76 -3.83 -21.89 44.27
CA ILE A 76 -4.35 -20.65 43.70
C ILE A 76 -3.23 -19.88 42.97
N ARG A 77 -2.03 -19.86 43.57
CA ARG A 77 -0.85 -19.26 42.94
C ARG A 77 -0.51 -19.95 41.63
N SER A 78 -0.39 -21.28 41.64
CA SER A 78 -0.04 -22.06 40.45
C SER A 78 -1.10 -21.94 39.34
N GLU A 79 -2.38 -21.96 39.68
CA GLU A 79 -3.47 -21.75 38.71
C GLU A 79 -3.38 -20.37 38.06
N MET A 80 -3.13 -19.33 38.86
CA MET A 80 -3.03 -17.96 38.36
C MET A 80 -1.78 -17.76 37.50
N GLU A 81 -0.63 -18.29 37.93
CA GLU A 81 0.62 -18.28 37.15
C GLU A 81 0.42 -18.99 35.81
N SER A 82 -0.24 -20.15 35.80
CA SER A 82 -0.54 -20.88 34.57
C SER A 82 -1.47 -20.13 33.63
N LYS A 83 -2.51 -19.44 34.15
CA LYS A 83 -3.43 -18.64 33.33
C LYS A 83 -2.75 -17.40 32.74
N LEU A 84 -1.90 -16.73 33.52
CA LEU A 84 -1.12 -15.58 33.06
C LEU A 84 -0.13 -15.98 31.96
N ASP A 85 0.59 -17.09 32.14
CA ASP A 85 1.47 -17.66 31.13
C ASP A 85 0.71 -18.09 29.87
N GLY A 86 -0.46 -18.70 30.03
CA GLY A 86 -1.36 -19.06 28.93
C GLY A 86 -1.76 -17.85 28.09
N ILE A 87 -2.30 -16.81 28.71
CA ILE A 87 -2.70 -15.58 28.00
C ILE A 87 -1.50 -14.89 27.34
N ARG A 88 -0.34 -14.89 27.98
CA ARG A 88 0.90 -14.35 27.39
C ARG A 88 1.28 -15.12 26.12
N LYS A 89 1.19 -16.46 26.13
CA LYS A 89 1.39 -17.29 24.93
C LYS A 89 0.34 -17.01 23.85
N ASP A 90 -0.92 -16.87 24.23
CA ASP A 90 -1.99 -16.55 23.28
C ASP A 90 -1.78 -15.20 22.60
N ILE A 91 -1.34 -14.18 23.35
CA ILE A 91 -0.97 -12.87 22.79
C ILE A 91 0.20 -13.01 21.83
N LEU A 92 1.26 -13.74 22.21
CA LEU A 92 2.40 -13.97 21.34
C LEU A 92 1.97 -14.61 20.02
N THR A 93 1.19 -15.68 20.07
CA THR A 93 0.67 -16.36 18.89
C THR A 93 -0.21 -15.44 18.04
N HIS A 94 -1.06 -14.63 18.67
CA HIS A 94 -1.90 -13.66 17.96
C HIS A 94 -1.07 -12.61 17.21
N VAL A 95 -0.09 -11.99 17.88
CA VAL A 95 0.79 -10.99 17.28
C VAL A 95 1.66 -11.60 16.17
N GLN A 96 2.17 -12.82 16.37
CA GLN A 96 2.92 -13.55 15.34
C GLN A 96 2.06 -13.81 14.10
N ASN A 97 0.83 -14.28 14.27
CA ASN A 97 -0.09 -14.52 13.15
C ASN A 97 -0.46 -13.24 12.41
N GLU A 98 -0.70 -12.14 13.15
CA GLU A 98 -0.96 -10.83 12.55
C GLU A 98 0.25 -10.35 11.74
N CYS A 99 1.45 -10.47 12.30
CA CYS A 99 2.69 -10.07 11.64
C CYS A 99 2.92 -10.89 10.36
N TRP A 100 2.81 -12.22 10.46
CA TRP A 100 2.92 -13.13 9.32
C TRP A 100 1.97 -12.76 8.18
N THR A 101 0.68 -12.63 8.49
CA THR A 101 -0.36 -12.36 7.49
C THR A 101 -0.13 -11.02 6.80
N ARG A 102 0.21 -9.98 7.56
CA ARG A 102 0.43 -8.63 7.02
C ARG A 102 1.70 -8.53 6.20
N SER A 103 2.79 -9.16 6.64
CA SER A 103 4.05 -9.22 5.89
C SER A 103 3.86 -9.93 4.57
N GLN A 104 3.20 -11.10 4.54
CA GLN A 104 2.93 -11.83 3.30
C GLN A 104 2.07 -11.01 2.32
N GLN A 105 1.04 -10.34 2.83
CA GLN A 105 0.20 -9.48 1.99
C GLN A 105 1.01 -8.31 1.41
N LEU A 106 1.81 -7.64 2.23
CA LEU A 106 2.61 -6.49 1.79
C LEU A 106 3.72 -6.92 0.82
N ILE A 107 4.41 -8.05 1.07
CA ILE A 107 5.39 -8.62 0.15
C ILE A 107 4.74 -8.87 -1.21
N ALA A 108 3.61 -9.57 -1.27
CA ALA A 108 2.95 -9.88 -2.53
C ALA A 108 2.57 -8.62 -3.32
N GLU A 109 2.07 -7.58 -2.65
CA GLU A 109 1.69 -6.31 -3.25
C GLU A 109 2.92 -5.54 -3.78
N LEU A 110 4.00 -5.47 -3.00
CA LEU A 110 5.25 -4.82 -3.41
C LEU A 110 5.94 -5.57 -4.56
N THR A 111 5.90 -6.91 -4.55
CA THR A 111 6.41 -7.74 -5.65
C THR A 111 5.64 -7.48 -6.94
N ASP A 112 4.30 -7.37 -6.91
CA ASP A 112 3.50 -7.03 -8.10
C ASP A 112 3.88 -5.67 -8.72
N PHE A 113 4.18 -4.66 -7.88
CA PHE A 113 4.74 -3.39 -8.37
C PHE A 113 6.12 -3.60 -9.01
N THR A 114 6.99 -4.31 -8.32
CA THR A 114 8.40 -4.52 -8.69
C THR A 114 8.53 -5.25 -10.02
N GLU A 115 7.74 -6.30 -10.25
CA GLU A 115 7.73 -7.07 -11.50
C GLU A 115 7.37 -6.19 -12.70
N VAL A 116 6.42 -5.26 -12.53
CA VAL A 116 6.04 -4.32 -13.61
C VAL A 116 7.17 -3.34 -13.90
N PHE A 117 7.85 -2.83 -12.87
CA PHE A 117 8.97 -1.90 -13.03
C PHE A 117 10.20 -2.57 -13.69
N GLN A 118 10.45 -3.84 -13.39
CA GLN A 118 11.56 -4.60 -13.99
C GLN A 118 11.30 -5.00 -15.45
N THR A 119 10.03 -5.10 -15.86
CA THR A 119 9.65 -5.51 -17.22
C THR A 119 9.62 -4.34 -18.22
N ILE A 120 9.97 -3.13 -17.78
CA ILE A 120 10.02 -1.96 -18.66
C ILE A 120 11.00 -2.23 -19.80
N ASN A 121 10.47 -2.31 -21.02
CA ASN A 121 11.27 -2.42 -22.24
C ASN A 121 11.03 -1.18 -23.13
N SER A 122 11.40 -1.23 -24.41
CA SER A 122 11.23 -0.11 -25.34
C SER A 122 9.86 -0.09 -26.07
N ASP A 123 9.00 -1.09 -25.85
CA ASP A 123 7.67 -1.18 -26.43
C ASP A 123 6.66 -0.27 -25.70
N ILE A 124 5.76 0.32 -26.48
CA ILE A 124 4.78 1.31 -26.00
C ILE A 124 3.83 0.74 -24.95
N HIS A 125 3.47 -0.54 -25.03
CA HIS A 125 2.53 -1.14 -24.08
C HIS A 125 3.16 -1.37 -22.71
N THR A 126 4.44 -1.75 -22.66
CA THR A 126 5.13 -1.91 -21.36
C THR A 126 5.38 -0.56 -20.69
N ILE A 127 5.72 0.46 -21.47
CA ILE A 127 5.86 1.84 -20.99
C ILE A 127 4.53 2.37 -20.43
N ALA A 128 3.42 2.17 -21.16
CA ALA A 128 2.09 2.57 -20.73
C ALA A 128 1.69 1.90 -19.40
N ARG A 129 1.85 0.58 -19.33
CA ARG A 129 1.55 -0.22 -18.14
C ARG A 129 2.40 0.23 -16.95
N CYS A 130 3.69 0.48 -17.17
CA CYS A 130 4.57 0.99 -16.13
C CYS A 130 4.15 2.38 -15.66
N SER A 131 3.79 3.29 -16.56
CA SER A 131 3.35 4.63 -16.19
C SER A 131 2.10 4.60 -15.31
N GLN A 132 1.12 3.77 -15.67
CA GLN A 132 -0.06 3.55 -14.83
C GLN A 132 0.33 3.00 -13.46
N LYS A 133 1.13 1.93 -13.43
CA LYS A 133 1.52 1.25 -12.18
C LYS A 133 2.37 2.14 -11.27
N LEU A 134 3.20 3.02 -11.85
CA LEU A 134 3.97 4.03 -11.13
C LEU A 134 3.07 5.08 -10.50
N ASN A 135 2.02 5.52 -11.20
CA ASN A 135 1.04 6.45 -10.64
C ASN A 135 0.29 5.81 -9.47
N GLU A 136 -0.18 4.57 -9.61
CA GLU A 136 -0.79 3.79 -8.53
C GLU A 136 0.15 3.69 -7.32
N ALA A 137 1.43 3.36 -7.55
CA ALA A 137 2.46 3.28 -6.50
C ALA A 137 2.79 4.62 -5.86
N ASN A 138 2.58 5.75 -6.55
CA ASN A 138 2.73 7.09 -6.00
C ASN A 138 1.56 7.46 -5.10
N GLU A 139 0.34 7.17 -5.53
CA GLU A 139 -0.87 7.42 -4.74
C GLU A 139 -0.90 6.58 -3.45
N GLN A 140 -0.45 5.34 -3.52
CA GLN A 140 -0.50 4.40 -2.39
C GLN A 140 0.73 4.48 -1.46
N TYR A 141 1.77 5.25 -1.81
CA TYR A 141 3.07 5.19 -1.12
C TYR A 141 2.97 5.39 0.39
N ASN A 142 2.26 6.43 0.85
CA ASN A 142 2.12 6.73 2.28
C ASN A 142 1.43 5.60 3.04
N MET A 143 0.39 5.00 2.44
CA MET A 143 -0.32 3.86 3.05
C MET A 143 0.59 2.63 3.15
N LEU A 144 1.41 2.38 2.13
CA LEU A 144 2.37 1.26 2.14
C LEU A 144 3.46 1.46 3.19
N GLU A 145 3.97 2.68 3.32
CA GLU A 145 4.96 3.07 4.34
C GLU A 145 4.39 2.93 5.77
N GLU A 146 3.16 3.40 6.01
CA GLU A 146 2.48 3.23 7.30
C GLU A 146 2.28 1.74 7.65
N ARG A 147 1.92 0.90 6.68
CA ARG A 147 1.79 -0.55 6.85
C ARG A 147 3.13 -1.19 7.19
N MET A 148 4.21 -0.76 6.51
CA MET A 148 5.56 -1.24 6.77
C MET A 148 6.01 -0.90 8.20
N GLU A 149 5.79 0.33 8.63
CA GLU A 149 6.15 0.78 9.99
C GLU A 149 5.34 0.08 11.07
N TYR A 150 4.06 -0.18 10.81
CA TYR A 150 3.22 -0.97 11.71
C TYR A 150 3.75 -2.39 11.88
N ILE A 151 4.10 -3.07 10.79
CA ILE A 151 4.67 -4.43 10.82
C ILE A 151 6.00 -4.44 11.58
N ARG A 152 6.91 -3.49 11.30
CA ARG A 152 8.16 -3.33 12.05
C ARG A 152 7.93 -3.17 13.55
N SER A 153 6.95 -2.36 13.93
CA SER A 153 6.60 -2.17 15.33
C SER A 153 6.03 -3.45 15.98
N LEU A 154 5.34 -4.31 15.23
CA LEU A 154 4.91 -5.63 15.71
C LEU A 154 6.11 -6.57 15.91
N HIS A 155 7.05 -6.62 14.97
CA HIS A 155 8.29 -7.41 15.14
C HIS A 155 9.07 -6.95 16.37
N GLU A 156 9.18 -5.64 16.58
CA GLU A 156 9.90 -5.07 17.72
C GLU A 156 9.18 -5.33 19.06
N LEU A 157 7.85 -5.34 19.06
CA LEU A 157 7.05 -5.78 20.22
C LEU A 157 7.36 -7.24 20.58
N ILE A 158 7.40 -8.14 19.59
CA ILE A 158 7.73 -9.56 19.81
C ILE A 158 9.14 -9.68 20.39
N ARG A 159 10.12 -9.01 19.79
CA ARG A 159 11.53 -9.05 20.17
C ARG A 159 11.74 -8.56 21.62
N ASN A 160 11.16 -7.41 21.97
CA ASN A 160 11.36 -6.78 23.28
C ASN A 160 10.61 -7.46 24.42
N HIS A 161 9.42 -7.99 24.16
CA HIS A 161 8.55 -8.47 25.24
C HIS A 161 8.47 -9.99 25.36
N PHE A 162 8.82 -10.74 24.32
CA PHE A 162 8.63 -12.18 24.28
C PHE A 162 9.91 -12.98 24.10
N SER A 163 11.03 -12.36 23.69
CA SER A 163 12.37 -12.99 23.52
C SER A 163 12.45 -14.23 22.60
N LEU A 164 11.30 -14.71 22.10
CA LEU A 164 11.13 -15.85 21.21
C LEU A 164 10.84 -15.34 19.80
N PHE A 165 11.91 -14.93 19.13
CA PHE A 165 11.87 -14.66 17.70
C PHE A 165 12.34 -15.93 16.98
N SER A 166 11.46 -16.59 16.24
CA SER A 166 11.82 -17.78 15.47
C SER A 166 12.67 -17.37 14.27
N ALA A 167 13.51 -18.29 13.78
CA ALA A 167 14.25 -18.09 12.54
C ALA A 167 13.32 -17.81 11.34
N GLU A 168 12.10 -18.35 11.37
CA GLU A 168 11.07 -18.08 10.35
C GLU A 168 10.58 -16.61 10.39
N ASN A 169 10.38 -16.05 11.59
CA ASN A 169 10.00 -14.65 11.73
C ASN A 169 11.14 -13.71 11.30
N GLU A 170 12.39 -14.11 11.56
CA GLU A 170 13.56 -13.36 11.12
C GLU A 170 13.74 -13.39 9.61
N ALA A 171 13.61 -14.56 8.99
CA ALA A 171 13.64 -14.67 7.54
C ALA A 171 12.53 -13.85 6.88
N LEU A 172 11.33 -13.82 7.46
CA LEU A 172 10.22 -13.02 6.97
C LEU A 172 10.45 -11.51 7.14
N ASP A 173 10.98 -11.07 8.29
CA ASP A 173 11.35 -9.66 8.54
C ASP A 173 12.39 -9.19 7.52
N ILE A 174 13.46 -9.98 7.33
CA ILE A 174 14.50 -9.71 6.32
C ILE A 174 13.88 -9.67 4.91
N SER A 175 13.08 -10.67 4.54
CA SER A 175 12.46 -10.70 3.21
C SER A 175 11.55 -9.51 2.95
N LEU A 176 10.81 -9.04 3.96
CA LEU A 176 9.96 -7.86 3.83
C LEU A 176 10.80 -6.59 3.60
N LEU A 177 11.92 -6.46 4.32
CA LEU A 177 12.87 -5.35 4.15
C LEU A 177 13.47 -5.34 2.75
N ASP A 178 13.97 -6.48 2.29
CA ASP A 178 14.57 -6.62 0.96
C ASP A 178 13.58 -6.23 -0.15
N VAL A 179 12.33 -6.69 -0.04
CA VAL A 179 11.28 -6.38 -1.02
C VAL A 179 10.87 -4.91 -0.95
N TRP A 180 10.82 -4.31 0.24
CA TRP A 180 10.54 -2.88 0.40
C TRP A 180 11.63 -2.01 -0.23
N GLU A 181 12.90 -2.33 0.01
CA GLU A 181 14.04 -1.63 -0.58
C GLU A 181 14.08 -1.79 -2.10
N ALA A 182 13.84 -3.02 -2.60
CA ALA A 182 13.73 -3.28 -4.03
C ALA A 182 12.60 -2.47 -4.66
N PHE A 183 11.42 -2.42 -4.04
CA PHE A 183 10.30 -1.61 -4.51
C PHE A 183 10.67 -0.12 -4.62
N GLN A 184 11.28 0.46 -3.57
CA GLN A 184 11.68 1.87 -3.57
C GLN A 184 12.71 2.18 -4.66
N PHE A 185 13.70 1.29 -4.82
CA PHE A 185 14.72 1.40 -5.84
C PHE A 185 14.11 1.33 -7.26
N GLU A 186 13.35 0.28 -7.54
CA GLU A 186 12.76 0.03 -8.87
C GLU A 186 11.74 1.09 -9.25
N LYS A 187 10.95 1.58 -8.27
CA LYS A 187 10.07 2.73 -8.45
C LYS A 187 10.85 3.98 -8.90
N SER A 188 12.00 4.24 -8.28
CA SER A 188 12.84 5.40 -8.61
C SER A 188 13.44 5.25 -10.01
N GLN A 189 13.94 4.06 -10.35
CA GLN A 189 14.46 3.73 -11.68
C GLN A 189 13.37 3.85 -12.76
N ALA A 190 12.17 3.33 -12.50
CA ALA A 190 11.03 3.43 -13.40
C ALA A 190 10.62 4.89 -13.63
N SER A 191 10.59 5.70 -12.57
CA SER A 191 10.30 7.13 -12.66
C SER A 191 11.34 7.85 -13.53
N GLU A 192 12.63 7.65 -13.29
CA GLU A 192 13.70 8.25 -14.08
C GLU A 192 13.66 7.81 -15.55
N PHE A 193 13.46 6.51 -15.78
CA PHE A 193 13.32 5.96 -17.14
C PHE A 193 12.15 6.59 -17.88
N LEU A 194 10.94 6.60 -17.28
CA LEU A 194 9.76 7.17 -17.91
C LEU A 194 9.93 8.67 -18.19
N LEU A 195 10.51 9.40 -17.25
CA LEU A 195 10.81 10.81 -17.40
C LEU A 195 11.78 11.02 -18.57
N SER A 196 12.86 10.23 -18.67
CA SER A 196 13.80 10.31 -19.80
C SER A 196 13.12 10.04 -21.16
N LYS A 197 12.21 9.06 -21.22
CA LYS A 197 11.45 8.73 -22.44
C LYS A 197 10.47 9.82 -22.81
N GLN A 198 9.79 10.42 -21.84
CA GLN A 198 8.92 11.56 -22.06
C GLN A 198 9.70 12.72 -22.70
N HIS A 199 10.87 13.07 -22.16
CA HIS A 199 11.69 14.16 -22.72
C HIS A 199 12.14 13.91 -24.16
N ALA A 200 12.31 12.65 -24.59
CA ALA A 200 12.71 12.31 -25.95
C ALA A 200 11.52 12.16 -26.92
N ILE A 201 10.44 11.51 -26.48
CA ILE A 201 9.33 11.08 -27.35
C ILE A 201 8.24 12.16 -27.45
N VAL A 202 7.94 12.86 -26.35
CA VAL A 202 6.85 13.85 -26.30
C VAL A 202 7.07 15.00 -27.30
N PRO A 203 8.27 15.59 -27.43
CA PRO A 203 8.49 16.65 -28.42
C PRO A 203 8.29 16.15 -29.86
N LYS A 204 8.68 14.90 -30.15
CA LYS A 204 8.50 14.30 -31.48
C LYS A 204 7.03 14.03 -31.78
N LEU A 205 6.27 13.53 -30.79
CA LEU A 205 4.81 13.39 -30.92
C LEU A 205 4.14 14.73 -31.15
N GLN A 206 4.51 15.78 -30.40
CA GLN A 206 3.99 17.13 -30.60
C GLN A 206 4.28 17.68 -31.99
N GLN A 207 5.49 17.43 -32.52
CA GLN A 207 5.85 17.82 -33.89
C GLN A 207 5.01 17.08 -34.94
N LEU A 208 4.81 15.77 -34.78
CA LEU A 208 3.97 14.98 -35.69
C LEU A 208 2.50 15.39 -35.64
N ILE A 209 1.98 15.67 -34.43
CA ILE A 209 0.62 16.19 -34.22
C ILE A 209 0.46 17.55 -34.92
N ALA A 210 1.42 18.47 -34.74
CA ALA A 210 1.38 19.78 -35.38
C ALA A 210 1.43 19.66 -36.91
N ALA A 211 2.29 18.78 -37.45
CA ALA A 211 2.38 18.53 -38.88
C ALA A 211 1.08 17.96 -39.47
N ALA A 212 0.45 16.99 -38.78
CA ALA A 212 -0.82 16.42 -39.20
C ALA A 212 -1.97 17.45 -39.17
N LEU A 213 -2.00 18.34 -38.17
CA LEU A 213 -2.97 19.44 -38.11
C LEU A 213 -2.80 20.42 -39.27
N VAL A 214 -1.56 20.83 -39.57
CA VAL A 214 -1.26 21.71 -40.71
C VAL A 214 -1.64 21.04 -42.04
N GLU A 215 -1.42 19.73 -42.17
CA GLU A 215 -1.84 18.99 -43.36
C GLU A 215 -3.37 18.96 -43.51
N LEU A 216 -4.11 18.71 -42.42
CA LEU A 216 -5.57 18.74 -42.42
C LEU A 216 -6.12 20.12 -42.80
N GLU A 217 -5.57 21.20 -42.23
CA GLU A 217 -5.91 22.58 -42.60
C GLU A 217 -5.62 22.84 -44.08
N GLY A 218 -4.44 22.43 -44.57
CA GLY A 218 -4.07 22.59 -45.97
C GLY A 218 -4.94 21.78 -46.95
N LEU A 219 -5.48 20.63 -46.52
CA LEU A 219 -6.45 19.85 -47.30
C LEU A 219 -7.82 20.54 -47.36
N ILE A 220 -8.27 21.14 -46.24
CA ILE A 220 -9.50 21.93 -46.20
C ILE A 220 -9.36 23.17 -47.11
N ASP A 221 -8.26 23.93 -46.98
CA ASP A 221 -8.00 25.11 -47.80
C ASP A 221 -8.01 24.78 -49.30
N LYS A 222 -7.37 23.66 -49.70
CA LYS A 222 -7.41 23.18 -51.09
C LYS A 222 -8.81 22.85 -51.55
N ALA A 223 -9.62 22.19 -50.72
CA ALA A 223 -10.99 21.85 -51.08
C ALA A 223 -11.89 23.10 -51.21
N LEU A 224 -11.57 24.17 -50.48
CA LEU A 224 -12.30 25.44 -50.48
C LEU A 224 -11.77 26.48 -51.48
N SER A 225 -10.83 26.14 -52.35
CA SER A 225 -10.19 27.11 -53.25
C SER A 225 -10.08 26.67 -54.72
N GLY A 226 -9.83 27.65 -55.59
CA GLY A 226 -9.49 27.49 -57.01
C GLY A 226 -10.48 26.62 -57.81
N PRO A 227 -10.03 25.49 -58.38
CA PRO A 227 -10.78 24.68 -59.35
C PRO A 227 -12.02 23.99 -58.76
N PHE A 228 -12.12 23.88 -57.44
CA PHE A 228 -13.30 23.29 -56.79
C PHE A 228 -14.46 24.27 -56.62
N MET A 229 -14.18 25.58 -56.74
CA MET A 229 -15.17 26.66 -56.65
C MET A 229 -15.54 27.25 -58.02
N ASP A 230 -14.89 26.80 -59.10
CA ASP A 230 -15.11 27.27 -60.47
C ASP A 230 -16.18 26.42 -61.19
N PRO A 231 -17.36 26.98 -61.53
CA PRO A 231 -18.43 26.26 -62.23
C PRO A 231 -18.04 25.82 -63.66
N ALA A 232 -16.96 26.37 -64.23
CA ALA A 232 -16.51 26.04 -65.59
C ALA A 232 -15.66 24.76 -65.67
N GLN A 233 -15.32 24.15 -64.53
CA GLN A 233 -14.49 22.94 -64.47
C GLN A 233 -15.23 21.65 -64.85
N GLU A 234 -14.48 20.65 -65.30
CA GLU A 234 -15.05 19.36 -65.72
C GLU A 234 -15.54 18.54 -64.50
N GLN A 235 -16.86 18.41 -64.36
CA GLN A 235 -17.53 17.81 -63.20
C GLN A 235 -16.94 16.46 -62.74
N ARG A 236 -16.68 15.52 -63.68
CA ARG A 236 -16.14 14.19 -63.34
C ARG A 236 -14.69 14.22 -62.86
N SER A 237 -13.91 15.18 -63.36
CA SER A 237 -12.52 15.39 -62.92
C SER A 237 -12.51 15.93 -61.49
N THR A 238 -13.33 16.96 -61.23
CA THR A 238 -13.47 17.61 -59.92
C THR A 238 -13.99 16.64 -58.85
N GLU A 239 -15.01 15.83 -59.17
CA GLU A 239 -15.56 14.82 -58.25
C GLU A 239 -14.50 13.79 -57.84
N ARG A 240 -13.73 13.26 -58.80
CA ARG A 240 -12.65 12.30 -58.50
C ARG A 240 -11.56 12.91 -57.61
N GLN A 241 -11.22 14.16 -57.84
CA GLN A 241 -10.23 14.88 -57.02
C GLN A 241 -10.75 15.15 -55.61
N LEU A 242 -12.03 15.50 -55.44
CA LEU A 242 -12.66 15.67 -54.13
C LEU A 242 -12.71 14.36 -53.33
N ILE A 243 -13.07 13.23 -53.96
CA ILE A 243 -13.06 11.91 -53.30
C ILE A 243 -11.63 11.55 -52.85
N SER A 244 -10.62 11.87 -53.65
CA SER A 244 -9.21 11.65 -53.28
C SER A 244 -8.80 12.53 -52.08
N LEU A 245 -9.22 13.80 -52.05
CA LEU A 245 -8.96 14.72 -50.95
C LEU A 245 -9.66 14.27 -49.66
N GLU A 246 -10.92 13.85 -49.75
CA GLU A 246 -11.69 13.31 -48.61
C GLU A 246 -10.98 12.08 -48.02
N ARG A 247 -10.51 11.16 -48.87
CA ARG A 247 -9.79 9.97 -48.41
C ARG A 247 -8.45 10.32 -47.74
N GLN A 248 -7.73 11.30 -48.26
CA GLN A 248 -6.51 11.81 -47.61
C GLN A 248 -6.83 12.42 -46.25
N PHE A 249 -7.87 13.25 -46.17
CA PHE A 249 -8.31 13.86 -44.93
C PHE A 249 -8.66 12.80 -43.87
N GLN A 250 -9.44 11.78 -44.23
CA GLN A 250 -9.82 10.69 -43.32
C GLN A 250 -8.60 9.89 -42.83
N ASN A 251 -7.63 9.63 -43.71
CA ASN A 251 -6.39 8.94 -43.35
C ASN A 251 -5.55 9.77 -42.36
N THR A 252 -5.36 11.07 -42.64
CA THR A 252 -4.58 11.96 -41.78
C THR A 252 -5.30 12.20 -40.44
N ALA A 253 -6.63 12.29 -40.42
CA ALA A 253 -7.42 12.39 -39.20
C ALA A 253 -7.31 11.11 -38.33
N SER A 254 -7.31 9.94 -38.95
CA SER A 254 -7.11 8.66 -38.25
C SER A 254 -5.71 8.60 -37.64
N HIS A 255 -4.68 9.00 -38.39
CA HIS A 255 -3.31 9.07 -37.90
C HIS A 255 -3.15 10.07 -36.74
N LEU A 256 -3.81 11.23 -36.82
CA LEU A 256 -3.82 12.21 -35.72
C LEU A 256 -4.44 11.61 -34.44
N SER A 257 -5.50 10.83 -34.56
CA SER A 257 -6.12 10.13 -33.42
C SER A 257 -5.15 9.14 -32.76
N GLU A 258 -4.38 8.39 -33.56
CA GLU A 258 -3.35 7.48 -33.05
C GLU A 258 -2.22 8.23 -32.33
N LEU A 259 -1.74 9.33 -32.91
CA LEU A 259 -0.71 10.17 -32.31
C LEU A 259 -1.19 10.78 -30.98
N HIS A 260 -2.45 11.21 -30.91
CA HIS A 260 -3.04 11.76 -29.69
C HIS A 260 -3.20 10.69 -28.60
N HIS A 261 -3.58 9.47 -28.99
CA HIS A 261 -3.65 8.33 -28.08
C HIS A 261 -2.27 7.98 -27.50
N ALA A 262 -1.24 7.94 -28.34
CA ALA A 262 0.13 7.75 -27.90
C ALA A 262 0.57 8.87 -26.94
N TYR A 263 0.32 10.14 -27.29
CA TYR A 263 0.63 11.29 -26.44
C TYR A 263 0.00 11.17 -25.05
N ALA A 264 -1.31 10.93 -24.98
CA ALA A 264 -2.03 10.78 -23.72
C ALA A 264 -1.50 9.61 -22.88
N THR A 265 -1.04 8.55 -23.53
CA THR A 265 -0.43 7.38 -22.87
C THR A 265 0.92 7.73 -22.24
N PHE A 266 1.74 8.54 -22.91
CA PHE A 266 3.04 8.96 -22.39
C PHE A 266 2.94 10.05 -21.32
N THR A 267 1.97 10.96 -21.40
CA THR A 267 1.87 12.11 -20.48
C THR A 267 0.88 11.91 -19.34
N GLY A 268 0.01 10.90 -19.41
CA GLY A 268 -1.06 10.68 -18.43
C GLY A 268 -2.17 11.74 -18.47
N THR A 269 -2.13 12.69 -19.41
CA THR A 269 -3.11 13.77 -19.54
C THR A 269 -4.15 13.45 -20.61
N LYS A 270 -5.44 13.46 -20.24
CA LYS A 270 -6.57 13.42 -21.19
C LYS A 270 -6.84 14.85 -21.72
N GLY A 271 -5.95 15.35 -22.57
CA GLY A 271 -6.18 16.45 -23.53
C GLY A 271 -5.63 17.84 -23.19
N PRO A 272 -5.77 18.84 -24.10
CA PRO A 272 -5.78 18.77 -25.56
C PRO A 272 -4.61 19.55 -26.20
N CYS A 273 -4.56 19.51 -27.55
CA CYS A 273 -3.63 20.17 -28.47
C CYS A 273 -3.01 21.51 -28.03
N PRO A 274 -1.78 21.82 -28.49
CA PRO A 274 -1.26 23.18 -28.37
C PRO A 274 -2.23 24.16 -29.04
N PRO A 275 -2.34 25.40 -28.53
CA PRO A 275 -3.21 26.40 -29.14
C PRO A 275 -2.78 26.58 -30.59
N THR A 276 -3.71 26.34 -31.51
CA THR A 276 -3.61 26.86 -32.88
C THR A 276 -3.29 28.36 -32.78
N PRO A 277 -2.25 28.88 -33.45
CA PRO A 277 -2.06 30.32 -33.51
C PRO A 277 -3.33 30.90 -34.12
N SER A 278 -4.04 31.71 -33.34
CA SER A 278 -5.22 32.41 -33.82
C SER A 278 -4.83 33.18 -35.08
N CYS A 279 -5.52 32.87 -36.17
CA CYS A 279 -5.57 33.72 -37.34
C CYS A 279 -6.35 34.99 -36.99
N ASP A 280 -5.80 35.83 -36.12
CA ASP A 280 -6.16 37.23 -36.02
C ASP A 280 -5.35 37.99 -37.07
N ARG A 281 -5.83 37.96 -38.32
CA ARG A 281 -5.57 39.05 -39.25
C ARG A 281 -6.84 39.90 -39.33
N PRO A 282 -6.81 41.15 -38.82
CA PRO A 282 -7.79 42.13 -39.24
C PRO A 282 -7.58 42.40 -40.73
N LEU A 283 -8.67 42.34 -41.49
CA LEU A 283 -8.75 42.94 -42.81
C LEU A 283 -8.74 44.46 -42.63
N ASP A 284 -7.65 45.09 -43.07
CA ASP A 284 -7.64 46.48 -43.58
C ASP A 284 -7.13 46.43 -45.03
#